data_AF-A0A2C9KUW9-F1
#
_entry.id   AF-A0A2C9KUW9-F1
#
_cell.length_a   1.000
_cell.length_b   1.000
_cell.length_c   1.000
_cell.angle_alpha   90.00
_cell.angle_beta   90.00
_cell.angle_gamma   90.00
#
_symmetry.space_group_name_H-M   'P 1'
#
loop_
_entity.id
_entity.type
_entity.pdbx_description
1 polymer ?
#
loop_
_entity_poly.entity_id
_entity_poly.type
_entity_poly.pdbx_seq_one_letter_code
_entity_poly.pdbx_strand_id
1 'polypeptide(L)'
;MDKLNIARLINVDFYIGLEDIGRNRTFFWTDDMSVLDESLKLQIFNEGQPNNNLGNEYCVQYSVTFAKVHDVPCNWNSNVVCENSCFLF
;
A
#
# COMPACT_ATOMS: atom_id res chain seq x y z
N MET A 1 5.10 11.64 -5.81
CA MET A 1 6.45 11.14 -6.15
C MET A 1 7.35 11.06 -4.92
N ASP A 2 7.27 12.03 -4.01
CA ASP A 2 8.15 12.11 -2.83
C ASP A 2 7.95 10.96 -1.83
N LYS A 3 6.70 10.58 -1.54
CA LYS A 3 6.40 9.48 -0.60
C LYS A 3 7.00 8.13 -1.02
N LEU A 4 6.98 7.80 -2.32
CA LEU A 4 7.58 6.55 -2.83
C LEU A 4 9.12 6.59 -2.77
N ASN A 5 9.72 7.78 -2.90
CA ASN A 5 11.16 7.93 -2.71
C ASN A 5 11.55 7.77 -1.23
N ILE A 6 10.74 8.29 -0.29
CA ILE A 6 10.93 8.04 1.15
C ILE A 6 10.77 6.55 1.46
N ALA A 7 9.74 5.89 0.91
CA ALA A 7 9.53 4.46 1.04
C ALA A 7 10.76 3.63 0.62
N ARG A 8 11.43 3.99 -0.48
CA ARG A 8 12.68 3.33 -0.96
C ARG A 8 13.85 3.45 0.01
N LEU A 9 13.87 4.46 0.88
CA LEU A 9 14.91 4.60 1.90
C LEU A 9 14.69 3.65 3.08
N ILE A 10 13.46 3.17 3.26
CA ILE A 10 13.10 2.17 4.27
C ILE A 10 13.37 0.80 3.66
N ASN A 11 14.58 0.27 3.88
CA ASN A 11 15.10 -0.95 3.24
C ASN A 11 14.55 -2.26 3.85
N VAL A 12 13.24 -2.32 4.08
CA VAL A 12 12.51 -3.50 4.55
C VAL A 12 11.13 -3.51 3.92
N ASP A 13 10.47 -4.66 3.82
CA ASP A 13 9.07 -4.67 3.42
C ASP A 13 8.20 -4.13 4.57
N PHE A 14 7.15 -3.38 4.23
CA PHE A 14 6.23 -2.82 5.21
C PHE A 14 4.84 -2.60 4.67
N TYR A 15 3.84 -2.74 5.54
CA TYR A 15 2.48 -2.29 5.27
C TYR A 15 2.42 -0.78 5.11
N ILE A 16 1.62 -0.36 4.14
CA ILE A 16 1.17 1.03 3.99
C ILE A 16 -0.30 1.13 4.41
N GLY A 17 -0.77 2.34 4.68
CA GLY A 17 -2.17 2.60 5.05
C GLY A 17 -3.13 2.53 3.86
N LEU A 18 -3.11 1.44 3.09
CA LEU A 18 -3.99 1.21 1.94
C LEU A 18 -4.63 -0.18 2.04
N GLU A 19 -5.97 -0.24 1.99
CA GLU A 19 -6.75 -1.46 2.26
C GLU A 19 -7.95 -1.64 1.31
N ASP A 20 -8.28 -2.88 0.94
CA ASP A 20 -9.53 -3.26 0.24
C ASP A 20 -10.61 -3.67 1.26
N ILE A 21 -11.10 -2.69 2.02
CA ILE A 21 -12.07 -2.88 3.10
C ILE A 21 -13.36 -3.55 2.58
N GLY A 22 -13.79 -3.17 1.38
CA GLY A 22 -15.00 -3.68 0.73
C GLY A 22 -14.84 -5.06 0.09
N ARG A 23 -13.62 -5.60 0.01
CA ARG A 23 -13.30 -6.87 -0.67
C ARG A 23 -13.80 -6.89 -2.12
N ASN A 24 -13.72 -5.74 -2.79
CA ASN A 24 -14.25 -5.50 -4.12
C ASN A 24 -13.20 -4.89 -5.06
N ARG A 25 -11.92 -4.88 -4.62
CA ARG A 25 -10.76 -4.28 -5.30
C ARG A 25 -10.81 -2.77 -5.43
N THR A 26 -11.63 -2.11 -4.62
CA THR A 26 -11.56 -0.67 -4.38
C THR A 26 -10.73 -0.45 -3.12
N PHE A 27 -9.58 0.20 -3.28
CA PHE A 27 -8.64 0.43 -2.19
C PHE A 27 -8.87 1.81 -1.58
N PHE A 28 -8.77 1.88 -0.25
CA PHE A 28 -8.99 3.10 0.53
C PHE A 28 -7.74 3.43 1.32
N TRP A 29 -7.37 4.69 1.36
CA TRP A 29 -6.35 5.18 2.28
C TRP A 29 -6.93 5.25 3.68
N THR A 30 -6.22 4.68 4.66
CA THR A 30 -6.73 4.52 6.03
C THR A 30 -6.71 5.82 6.84
N ASP A 31 -6.04 6.85 6.36
CA ASP A 31 -5.94 8.16 7.01
C ASP A 31 -7.21 9.00 6.83
N ASP A 32 -7.79 9.01 5.63
CA ASP A 32 -8.95 9.86 5.29
C ASP A 32 -10.10 9.11 4.60
N MET A 33 -9.98 7.80 4.39
CA MET A 33 -10.93 6.95 3.67
C MET A 33 -11.14 7.34 2.21
N SER A 34 -10.21 8.09 1.61
CA SER A 34 -10.24 8.40 0.19
C SER A 34 -9.95 7.16 -0.64
N VAL A 35 -10.61 7.06 -1.80
CA VAL A 35 -10.38 5.98 -2.76
C VAL A 35 -9.05 6.21 -3.47
N LEU A 36 -8.25 5.17 -3.62
CA LEU A 36 -7.05 5.19 -4.43
C LEU A 36 -7.39 5.58 -5.87
N ASP A 37 -6.78 6.65 -6.34
CA ASP A 37 -6.85 7.05 -7.75
C ASP A 37 -6.29 5.96 -8.68
N GLU A 38 -7.00 5.67 -9.78
CA GLU A 38 -6.63 4.61 -10.73
C GLU A 38 -5.31 4.92 -11.45
N SER A 39 -5.00 6.19 -11.74
CA SER A 39 -3.72 6.55 -12.34
C SER A 39 -2.55 6.34 -11.36
N LEU A 40 -2.77 6.60 -10.08
CA LEU A 40 -1.80 6.33 -9.03
C LEU A 40 -1.61 4.82 -8.83
N LYS A 41 -2.70 4.04 -8.84
CA LYS A 41 -2.67 2.57 -8.75
C LYS A 41 -1.75 1.96 -9.80
N LEU A 42 -1.88 2.37 -11.07
CA LEU A 42 -1.02 1.91 -12.18
C LEU A 42 0.46 2.27 -11.98
N GLN A 43 0.76 3.37 -11.28
CA GLN A 43 2.13 3.80 -11.03
C GLN A 43 2.77 3.00 -9.89
N ILE A 44 2.04 2.79 -8.78
CA ILE A 44 2.63 2.27 -7.54
C ILE A 44 2.61 0.74 -7.44
N PHE A 45 1.60 0.07 -8.00
CA PHE A 45 1.50 -1.38 -7.94
C PHE A 45 2.52 -2.06 -8.85
N ASN A 46 3.04 -3.18 -8.38
CA ASN A 46 3.86 -4.09 -9.17
C ASN A 46 3.07 -4.60 -10.39
N GLU A 47 3.78 -4.97 -11.45
CA GLU A 47 3.14 -5.54 -12.63
C GLU A 47 2.34 -6.79 -12.24
N GLY A 48 1.08 -6.87 -12.70
CA GLY A 48 0.16 -7.95 -12.36
C GLY A 48 -0.53 -7.82 -11.01
N GLN A 49 -0.27 -6.76 -10.24
CA GLN A 49 -0.91 -6.49 -8.94
C GLN A 49 -1.90 -5.30 -9.04
N PRO A 50 -2.94 -5.24 -8.19
CA PRO A 50 -3.32 -6.24 -7.18
C PRO A 50 -4.00 -7.49 -7.78
N ASN A 51 -3.68 -8.68 -7.29
CA ASN A 51 -4.16 -9.95 -7.86
C ASN A 51 -5.06 -10.76 -6.93
N ASN A 52 -5.21 -10.37 -5.68
CA ASN A 52 -5.98 -11.07 -4.65
C ASN A 52 -5.68 -12.57 -4.64
N ASN A 53 -4.40 -12.93 -4.53
CA ASN A 53 -3.95 -14.30 -4.59
C ASN A 53 -4.65 -15.17 -3.53
N LEU A 54 -5.15 -16.33 -3.95
CA LEU A 54 -5.97 -17.23 -3.13
C LEU A 54 -7.24 -16.59 -2.53
N GLY A 55 -7.61 -15.38 -2.97
CA GLY A 55 -8.82 -14.69 -2.55
C GLY A 55 -8.77 -14.09 -1.14
N ASN A 56 -7.59 -13.81 -0.58
CA ASN A 56 -7.44 -13.32 0.80
C ASN A 56 -6.40 -12.20 0.96
N GLU A 57 -6.23 -11.32 -0.04
CA GLU A 57 -5.27 -10.21 0.02
C GLU A 57 -6.01 -8.87 0.03
N TYR A 58 -6.10 -8.26 1.22
CA TYR A 58 -6.91 -7.06 1.46
C TYR A 58 -6.12 -5.91 2.07
N CYS A 59 -4.84 -6.11 2.34
CA CYS A 59 -3.92 -5.10 2.84
C CYS A 59 -2.80 -4.91 1.82
N VAL A 60 -2.14 -3.75 1.81
CA VAL A 60 -1.10 -3.46 0.82
C VAL A 60 0.26 -3.29 1.48
N GLN A 61 1.26 -3.92 0.89
CA GLN A 61 2.64 -3.89 1.36
C GLN A 61 3.57 -3.32 0.28
N TYR A 62 4.49 -2.45 0.69
CA TYR A 62 5.65 -2.09 -0.11
C TYR A 62 6.67 -3.24 -0.08
N SER A 63 7.12 -3.68 -1.25
CA SER A 63 8.18 -4.68 -1.39
C SER A 63 9.49 -4.03 -1.81
N VAL A 64 10.56 -4.24 -1.05
CA VAL A 64 11.91 -3.79 -1.43
C VAL A 64 12.41 -4.52 -2.67
N THR A 65 12.03 -5.78 -2.84
CA THR A 65 12.41 -6.61 -4.01
C THR A 65 11.86 -6.03 -5.32
N PHE A 66 10.61 -5.56 -5.32
CA PHE A 66 9.98 -4.99 -6.52
C PHE A 66 10.08 -3.46 -6.60
N ALA A 67 10.54 -2.81 -5.52
CA ALA A 67 10.50 -1.37 -5.32
C ALA A 67 9.12 -0.74 -5.60
N LYS A 68 8.06 -1.51 -5.35
CA LYS A 68 6.65 -1.24 -5.65
C LYS A 68 5.74 -1.93 -4.63
N VAL A 69 4.44 -1.63 -4.69
CA VAL A 69 3.45 -2.23 -3.77
C VAL A 69 2.70 -3.42 -4.38
N HIS A 70 2.13 -4.26 -3.51
CA HIS A 70 1.23 -5.35 -3.88
C HIS A 70 0.25 -5.61 -2.73
N ASP A 71 -0.91 -6.16 -3.04
CA ASP A 71 -1.83 -6.68 -2.02
C ASP A 71 -1.26 -7.96 -1.41
N VAL A 72 -1.52 -8.14 -0.13
CA VAL A 72 -1.12 -9.30 0.68
C VAL A 72 -2.20 -9.60 1.72
N PRO A 73 -2.21 -10.80 2.32
CA PRO A 73 -3.04 -11.07 3.47
C PRO A 73 -2.72 -10.14 4.64
N CYS A 74 -3.76 -9.60 5.27
CA CYS A 74 -3.62 -8.67 6.40
C CYS A 74 -3.01 -9.30 7.67
N ASN A 75 -2.92 -10.64 7.72
CA ASN A 75 -2.37 -11.39 8.85
C ASN A 75 -0.90 -11.80 8.63
N TRP A 76 -0.24 -11.32 7.58
CA TRP A 76 1.20 -11.53 7.43
C TRP A 76 1.97 -10.71 8.47
N ASN A 77 3.08 -11.27 8.95
CA ASN A 77 3.97 -10.55 9.84
C ASN A 77 4.89 -9.66 9.00
N SER A 78 4.66 -8.34 9.04
CA SER A 78 5.44 -7.35 8.33
C SER A 78 5.63 -6.09 9.16
N ASN A 79 6.60 -5.25 8.78
CA ASN A 79 6.78 -3.94 9.40
C ASN A 79 5.60 -3.03 9.03
N VAL A 80 5.44 -1.94 9.76
CA VAL A 80 4.41 -0.92 9.48
C VAL A 80 5.09 0.43 9.43
N VAL A 81 4.72 1.26 8.46
CA VAL A 81 5.16 2.65 8.36
C VAL A 81 3.98 3.57 8.63
N CYS A 82 4.14 4.49 9.58
CA CYS A 82 3.16 5.53 9.86
C CYS A 82 3.55 6.82 9.12
N GLU A 83 2.55 7.52 8.59
CA GLU A 83 2.70 8.90 8.13
C GLU A 83 2.26 9.86 9.24
N ASN A 84 2.97 10.98 9.39
CA ASN A 84 2.54 12.06 10.27
C ASN A 84 2.80 13.38 9.56
N SER A 85 1.81 14.28 9.59
CA SER A 85 1.96 15.63 9.05
C SER A 85 2.76 16.47 10.04
N CYS A 86 3.99 16.84 9.68
CA CYS A 86 4.64 17.95 10.34
C CYS A 86 3.93 19.25 9.89
N PHE A 87 3.53 20.08 10.86
CA PHE A 87 2.77 21.33 10.73
C PHE A 87 1.23 21.17 10.64
N LEU A 88 0.60 21.13 11.81
CA LEU A 88 -0.78 21.61 12.00
C LEU A 88 -0.68 23.08 12.44
N PHE A 89 -1.28 24.00 11.67
CA PHE A 89 -1.46 25.40 12.07
C PHE A 89 -2.69 25.55 12.96
#